data_AF-A0A520Y6F5-F1
#
_entry.id   AF-A0A520Y6F5-F1
#
_cell.length_a   1.000
_cell.length_b   1.000
_cell.length_c   1.000
_cell.angle_alpha   90.00
_cell.angle_beta   90.00
_cell.angle_gamma   90.00
#
_symmetry.space_group_name_H-M   'P 1'
#
loop_
_entity.id
_entity.type
_entity.pdbx_description
1 polymer ?
#
loop_
_entity_poly.entity_id
_entity_poly.type
_entity_poly.pdbx_seq_one_letter_code
_entity_poly.pdbx_strand_id
1 'polypeptide(L)'
;MVNTMQNALTIDVEDYFQVAALAKWAPQAKWDDFELRVEQNTNKILALCAERDIKATFFVLGWIAERCPAVVRSIVEAGHELASHGYSHQLVYNQTPEVFREETLRSKKLLEDIGGVEV
;
A
#
# COMPACT_ATOMS: atom_id res chain seq x y z
N MET A 1 9.92 -34.04 14.57
CA MET A 1 9.85 -32.60 14.28
C MET A 1 8.65 -32.37 13.38
N VAL A 2 7.67 -31.58 13.82
CA VAL A 2 6.58 -31.16 12.92
C VAL A 2 7.17 -30.11 12.00
N ASN A 3 7.20 -30.39 10.69
CA ASN A 3 7.64 -29.41 9.70
C ASN A 3 6.57 -28.30 9.65
N THR A 4 6.84 -27.18 10.30
CA THR A 4 5.89 -26.06 10.34
C THR A 4 5.89 -25.40 8.96
N MET A 5 4.75 -25.43 8.26
CA MET A 5 4.62 -24.79 6.96
C MET A 5 4.66 -23.28 7.15
N GLN A 6 5.65 -22.62 6.53
CA GLN A 6 5.72 -21.16 6.50
C GLN A 6 4.72 -20.63 5.47
N ASN A 7 3.83 -19.73 5.90
CA ASN A 7 2.88 -19.04 5.05
C ASN A 7 3.23 -17.54 5.01
N ALA A 8 3.02 -16.89 3.88
CA ALA A 8 3.17 -15.45 3.72
C ALA A 8 1.81 -14.83 3.44
N LEU A 9 1.53 -13.70 4.08
CA LEU A 9 0.37 -12.87 3.80
C LEU A 9 0.86 -11.48 3.38
N THR A 10 0.42 -11.05 2.22
CA THR A 10 0.71 -9.72 1.68
C THR A 10 -0.58 -9.01 1.36
N ILE A 11 -0.60 -7.69 1.54
CA ILE A 11 -1.78 -6.85 1.31
C ILE A 11 -1.34 -5.65 0.49
N ASP A 12 -1.94 -5.49 -0.68
CA ASP A 12 -1.80 -4.26 -1.47
C ASP A 12 -2.78 -3.22 -0.91
N VAL A 13 -2.26 -2.07 -0.49
CA VAL A 13 -3.01 -0.97 0.11
C VAL A 13 -3.30 0.07 -0.97
N GLU A 14 -4.42 -0.17 -1.65
CA GLU A 14 -5.04 0.69 -2.64
C GLU A 14 -6.53 0.87 -2.32
N ASP A 15 -7.15 1.94 -2.80
CA ASP A 15 -8.58 2.18 -2.62
C ASP A 15 -9.41 1.56 -3.77
N TYR A 16 -10.72 1.40 -3.56
CA TYR A 16 -11.60 0.63 -4.44
C TYR A 16 -11.61 1.12 -5.90
N PHE A 17 -11.31 2.40 -6.14
CA PHE A 17 -11.31 3.01 -7.47
C PHE A 17 -9.94 2.91 -8.17
N GLN A 18 -8.90 2.42 -7.49
CA GLN A 18 -7.53 2.30 -8.01
C GLN A 18 -7.27 0.94 -8.69
N VAL A 19 -8.18 -0.02 -8.48
CA VAL A 19 -8.15 -1.33 -9.13
C VAL A 19 -8.03 -1.19 -10.64
N ALA A 20 -7.02 -1.83 -11.23
CA ALA A 20 -6.70 -1.69 -12.66
C ALA A 20 -7.90 -2.00 -13.60
N ALA A 21 -8.78 -2.93 -13.21
CA ALA A 21 -9.99 -3.27 -13.94
C ALA A 21 -11.00 -2.10 -14.05
N LEU A 22 -10.96 -1.15 -13.12
CA LEU A 22 -11.83 0.02 -13.08
C LEU A 22 -11.20 1.28 -13.69
N ALA A 23 -9.93 1.23 -14.13
CA ALA A 23 -9.20 2.40 -14.62
C ALA A 23 -9.91 3.16 -15.76
N LYS A 24 -10.69 2.45 -16.58
CA LYS A 24 -11.53 3.06 -17.65
C LYS A 24 -12.64 3.96 -17.08
N TRP A 25 -13.18 3.63 -15.92
CA TRP A 25 -14.30 4.31 -15.29
C TRP A 25 -13.87 5.25 -14.15
N ALA A 26 -12.72 4.99 -13.55
CA ALA A 26 -12.11 5.80 -12.50
C ALA A 26 -10.68 6.22 -12.91
N PRO A 27 -10.54 7.12 -13.91
CA PRO A 27 -9.23 7.60 -14.33
C PRO A 27 -8.55 8.35 -13.17
N GLN A 28 -7.21 8.27 -13.11
CA GLN A 28 -6.41 8.87 -12.04
C GLN A 28 -6.72 10.34 -11.78
N ALA A 29 -7.00 11.11 -12.83
CA ALA A 29 -7.34 12.53 -12.73
C ALA A 29 -8.63 12.82 -11.92
N LYS A 30 -9.44 11.81 -11.62
CA LYS A 30 -10.66 11.91 -10.81
C LYS A 30 -10.54 11.28 -9.43
N TRP A 31 -9.37 10.74 -9.07
CA TRP A 31 -9.22 10.01 -7.81
C TRP A 31 -9.54 10.85 -6.58
N ASP A 32 -9.20 12.14 -6.59
CA ASP A 32 -9.51 13.07 -5.51
C ASP A 32 -11.02 13.36 -5.34
N ASP A 33 -11.87 12.97 -6.31
CA ASP A 33 -13.32 13.14 -6.25
C ASP A 33 -14.03 11.96 -5.54
N PHE A 34 -13.33 10.85 -5.32
CA PHE A 34 -13.91 9.66 -4.69
C PHE A 34 -13.75 9.69 -3.17
N GLU A 35 -14.70 9.08 -2.48
CA GLU A 35 -14.61 8.85 -1.04
C GLU A 35 -13.44 7.91 -0.73
N LEU A 36 -12.55 8.31 0.18
CA LEU A 36 -11.49 7.44 0.67
C LEU A 36 -12.04 6.45 1.70
N ARG A 37 -11.84 5.16 1.44
CA ARG A 37 -12.25 4.06 2.32
C ARG A 37 -11.07 3.24 2.83
N VAL A 38 -9.90 3.42 2.20
CA VAL A 38 -8.67 2.70 2.51
C VAL A 38 -8.34 2.72 3.99
N GLU A 39 -8.46 3.87 4.67
CA GLU A 39 -8.08 3.99 6.08
C GLU A 39 -8.94 3.13 7.00
N GLN A 40 -10.26 3.23 6.86
CA GLN A 40 -11.18 2.40 7.65
C GLN A 40 -10.98 0.90 7.37
N ASN A 41 -10.74 0.55 6.11
CA ASN A 41 -10.57 -0.86 5.71
C ASN A 41 -9.24 -1.43 6.18
N THR A 42 -8.14 -0.69 6.07
CA THR A 42 -6.84 -1.11 6.60
C THR A 42 -6.91 -1.29 8.12
N ASN A 43 -7.58 -0.38 8.84
CA ASN A 43 -7.75 -0.53 10.30
C ASN A 43 -8.51 -1.81 10.69
N LYS A 44 -9.52 -2.23 9.90
CA LYS A 44 -10.21 -3.51 10.11
C LYS A 44 -9.28 -4.70 9.89
N ILE A 45 -8.44 -4.64 8.85
CA ILE A 45 -7.48 -5.72 8.54
C ILE A 45 -6.41 -5.81 9.63
N LEU A 46 -5.88 -4.68 10.10
CA LEU A 46 -4.93 -4.63 11.22
C LEU A 46 -5.53 -5.23 12.50
N ALA A 47 -6.79 -4.92 12.81
CA ALA A 47 -7.50 -5.52 13.94
C ALA A 47 -7.63 -7.05 13.80
N LEU A 48 -8.01 -7.54 12.61
CA LEU A 48 -8.09 -8.99 12.35
C LEU A 48 -6.73 -9.69 12.48
N CYS A 49 -5.66 -9.05 12.03
CA CYS A 49 -4.30 -9.58 12.18
C CYS A 49 -3.90 -9.64 13.66
N ALA A 50 -4.19 -8.59 14.43
CA ALA A 50 -3.89 -8.52 15.86
C ALA A 50 -4.66 -9.59 16.66
N GLU A 51 -5.94 -9.83 16.36
CA GLU A 51 -6.73 -10.87 17.02
C GLU A 51 -6.23 -12.30 16.76
N ARG A 52 -5.41 -12.50 15.72
CA ARG A 52 -4.90 -13.81 15.30
C ARG A 52 -3.39 -13.94 15.44
N ASP A 53 -2.73 -12.92 15.99
CA ASP A 53 -1.27 -12.84 16.08
C ASP A 53 -0.57 -13.07 14.72
N ILE A 54 -1.12 -12.47 13.66
CA ILE A 54 -0.61 -12.59 12.29
C ILE A 54 0.25 -11.37 11.97
N LYS A 55 1.43 -11.62 11.38
CA LYS A 55 2.24 -10.61 10.70
C LYS A 55 2.11 -10.75 9.19
N ALA A 56 2.23 -9.62 8.52
CA ALA A 56 1.99 -9.47 7.08
C ALA A 56 2.84 -8.33 6.54
N THR A 57 3.02 -8.32 5.22
CA THR A 57 3.66 -7.23 4.48
C THR A 57 2.59 -6.40 3.80
N PHE A 58 2.61 -5.09 4.02
CA PHE A 58 1.69 -4.15 3.42
C PHE A 58 2.41 -3.35 2.33
N PHE A 59 2.04 -3.59 1.08
CA PHE A 59 2.52 -2.86 -0.07
C PHE A 59 1.64 -1.62 -0.24
N VAL A 60 2.14 -0.44 0.13
CA VAL A 60 1.36 0.80 0.14
C VAL A 60 1.62 1.63 -1.11
N LEU A 61 0.55 2.05 -1.77
CA LEU A 61 0.64 2.96 -2.90
C LEU A 61 1.05 4.36 -2.43
N GLY A 62 2.05 4.97 -3.08
CA GLY A 62 2.53 6.30 -2.73
C GLY A 62 1.44 7.38 -2.75
N TRP A 63 0.48 7.29 -3.68
CA TRP A 63 -0.70 8.17 -3.72
C TRP A 63 -1.54 8.08 -2.44
N ILE A 64 -1.70 6.87 -1.88
CA ILE A 64 -2.41 6.63 -0.62
C ILE A 64 -1.59 7.15 0.55
N ALA A 65 -0.28 6.89 0.56
CA ALA A 65 0.60 7.39 1.62
C ALA A 65 0.59 8.92 1.75
N GLU A 66 0.55 9.63 0.61
CA GLU A 66 0.50 11.11 0.56
C GLU A 66 -0.80 11.67 1.18
N ARG A 67 -1.93 10.97 1.00
CA ARG A 67 -3.27 11.45 1.42
C ARG A 67 -3.72 10.90 2.76
N CYS A 68 -3.32 9.68 3.09
CA CYS A 68 -3.68 8.95 4.29
C CYS A 68 -2.42 8.53 5.05
N PRO A 69 -1.56 9.47 5.49
CA PRO A 69 -0.31 9.11 6.18
C PRO A 69 -0.53 8.38 7.51
N ALA A 70 -1.75 8.48 8.09
CA ALA A 70 -2.15 7.70 9.25
C ALA A 70 -2.15 6.18 8.97
N VAL A 71 -2.52 5.77 7.75
CA VAL A 71 -2.51 4.35 7.33
C VAL A 71 -1.11 3.75 7.43
N VAL A 72 -0.11 4.46 6.91
CA VAL A 72 1.30 4.04 6.96
C VAL A 72 1.77 3.91 8.41
N ARG A 73 1.49 4.92 9.24
CA ARG A 73 1.87 4.88 10.67
C ARG A 73 1.21 3.72 11.40
N SER A 74 -0.09 3.49 11.19
CA SER A 74 -0.80 2.40 11.85
C SER A 74 -0.29 1.01 11.44
N ILE A 75 0.14 0.83 10.18
CA ILE A 75 0.79 -0.41 9.72
C ILE A 75 2.09 -0.66 10.50
N VAL A 76 2.96 0.35 10.59
CA VAL A 76 4.26 0.25 11.27
C VAL A 76 4.08 0.09 12.78
N GLU A 77 3.19 0.88 13.41
CA GLU A 77 2.88 0.81 14.85
C GLU A 77 2.33 -0.56 15.27
N ALA A 78 1.55 -1.21 14.39
CA ALA A 78 1.08 -2.58 14.58
C ALA A 78 2.18 -3.65 14.33
N GLY A 79 3.39 -3.24 13.94
CA GLY A 79 4.55 -4.09 13.75
C GLY A 79 4.47 -4.98 12.52
N HIS A 80 3.84 -4.50 11.45
CA HIS A 80 3.84 -5.14 10.13
C HIS A 80 5.00 -4.60 9.28
N GLU A 81 5.41 -5.38 8.26
CA GLU A 81 6.38 -4.90 7.28
C GLU A 81 5.69 -3.89 6.34
N LEU A 82 6.36 -2.76 6.11
CA LEU A 82 5.93 -1.72 5.19
C LEU A 82 6.74 -1.88 3.89
N ALA A 83 6.04 -1.93 2.75
CA ALA A 83 6.65 -2.08 1.43
C ALA A 83 6.04 -1.08 0.42
N SER A 84 6.75 -0.82 -0.68
CA SER A 84 6.28 0.09 -1.75
C SER A 84 5.43 -0.64 -2.78
N HIS A 85 4.26 -0.08 -3.10
CA HIS A 85 3.41 -0.49 -4.22
C HIS A 85 3.47 0.48 -5.42
N GLY A 86 4.62 1.16 -5.60
CA GLY A 86 4.74 2.23 -6.59
C GLY A 86 4.02 3.52 -6.18
N TYR A 87 3.81 4.44 -7.12
CA TYR A 87 3.21 5.75 -6.82
C TYR A 87 1.83 5.96 -7.45
N SER A 88 1.73 5.91 -8.78
CA SER A 88 0.53 6.28 -9.54
C SER A 88 -0.39 5.10 -9.88
N HIS A 89 0.01 3.88 -9.51
CA HIS A 89 -0.63 2.62 -9.90
C HIS A 89 -0.71 2.42 -11.43
N GLN A 90 0.20 3.05 -12.18
CA GLN A 90 0.33 2.73 -13.60
C GLN A 90 0.94 1.35 -13.78
N LEU A 91 0.41 0.61 -14.75
CA LEU A 91 0.97 -0.67 -15.16
C LEU A 91 2.40 -0.45 -15.66
N VAL A 92 3.35 -1.23 -15.14
CA VAL A 92 4.79 -1.05 -15.42
C VAL A 92 5.13 -1.06 -16.91
N TYR A 93 4.42 -1.85 -17.72
CA TYR A 93 4.62 -1.92 -19.18
C TYR A 93 4.08 -0.70 -19.95
N ASN A 94 3.39 0.22 -19.26
CA ASN A 94 3.00 1.53 -19.79
C ASN A 94 3.94 2.64 -19.32
N GLN A 95 4.96 2.33 -18.50
CA GLN A 95 5.94 3.29 -18.01
C GLN A 95 7.23 3.23 -18.82
N THR A 96 7.92 4.37 -18.96
CA THR A 96 9.32 4.35 -19.39
C THR A 96 10.22 3.96 -18.22
N PRO A 97 11.45 3.48 -18.46
CA PRO A 97 12.41 3.19 -17.38
C PRO A 97 12.65 4.38 -16.44
N GLU A 98 12.64 5.61 -16.98
CA GLU A 98 12.81 6.85 -16.22
C GLU A 98 11.64 7.09 -15.27
N VAL A 99 10.40 6.94 -15.78
CA VAL A 99 9.17 7.08 -14.97
C VAL A 99 9.13 6.02 -13.87
N PHE A 100 9.40 4.76 -14.21
CA PHE A 100 9.44 3.68 -13.21
C PHE A 100 10.46 3.96 -12.11
N ARG A 101 11.66 4.43 -12.48
CA ARG A 101 12.71 4.80 -11.52
C ARG A 101 12.27 5.95 -10.61
N GLU A 102 11.72 7.02 -11.19
CA GLU A 102 11.27 8.19 -10.45
C GLU A 102 10.17 7.83 -9.44
N GLU A 103 9.13 7.11 -9.90
CA GLU A 103 8.02 6.72 -9.04
C GLU A 103 8.45 5.76 -7.93
N THR A 104 9.36 4.82 -8.23
CA THR A 104 9.90 3.90 -7.23
C THR A 104 10.65 4.67 -6.14
N LEU A 105 11.54 5.59 -6.52
CA LEU A 105 12.30 6.40 -5.58
C LEU A 105 11.39 7.34 -4.76
N ARG A 106 10.40 7.96 -5.40
CA ARG A 106 9.42 8.82 -4.73
C ARG A 106 8.61 8.03 -3.70
N SER A 107 8.09 6.87 -4.09
CA SER A 107 7.27 6.04 -3.20
C SER A 107 8.08 5.52 -2.01
N LYS A 108 9.28 4.97 -2.25
CA LYS A 108 10.20 4.55 -1.18
C LYS A 108 10.45 5.69 -0.20
N LYS A 109 10.93 6.84 -0.70
CA LYS A 109 11.25 7.98 0.16
C LYS A 109 10.04 8.43 1.00
N LEU A 110 8.87 8.56 0.37
CA LEU A 110 7.66 9.01 1.06
C LEU A 110 7.26 8.04 2.19
N LEU A 111 7.31 6.74 1.93
CA LEU A 111 6.96 5.72 2.92
C LEU A 111 7.96 5.68 4.07
N GLU A 112 9.27 5.80 3.79
CA GLU A 112 10.31 5.89 4.81
C GLU A 112 10.15 7.16 5.67
N ASP A 113 9.88 8.31 5.03
CA ASP A 113 9.69 9.59 5.72
C ASP A 113 8.45 9.55 6.65
N ILE A 114 7.36 8.87 6.27
CA ILE A 114 6.14 8.75 7.08
C ILE A 114 6.25 7.65 8.14
N GLY A 115 6.77 6.49 7.75
CA GLY A 115 6.80 5.28 8.56
C GLY A 115 7.98 5.19 9.52
N GLY A 116 9.07 5.92 9.27
CA GLY A 116 10.28 5.89 10.11
C GLY A 116 11.04 4.55 10.06
N VAL A 117 10.79 3.73 9.03
CA VAL A 117 11.41 2.43 8.79
C VAL A 117 11.92 2.35 7.35
N GLU A 118 12.89 1.48 7.08
CA GLU A 118 13.37 1.22 5.72
C GLU A 118 12.32 0.48 4.88
N VAL A 119 12.21 0.85 3.60
CA VAL A 119 11.25 0.29 2.62
C VAL A 119 11.94 -0.17 1.35
#